data_AF-A0A7S2TUQ5-F1
#
_entry.id   AF-A0A7S2TUQ5-F1
#
_cell.length_a   1.000
_cell.length_b   1.000
_cell.length_c   1.000
_cell.angle_alpha   90.00
_cell.angle_beta   90.00
_cell.angle_gamma   90.00
#
_symmetry.space_group_name_H-M   'P 1'
#
loop_
_entity.id
_entity.type
_entity.pdbx_description
1 polymer ?
#
loop_
_entity_poly.entity_id
_entity_poly.type
_entity_poly.pdbx_seq_one_letter_code
_entity_poly.pdbx_strand_id
1 'polypeptide(L)'
;SSKPKKDLGFDIPDWYSSVWPEVETIPDAWLKQGMDFDEKVPLGIVQPKNGPCGVLAAVQAVMISQCRKKQNFSEKYKPSAEDLGMAISAILMQGTYDEKGQNTPAKICTWGSKGVGKDVETEEAKTEKEVYEFVMKNIKQFQDPGGCVLLVYSATLTRGVEQIKKDIVSEGGEAGYALTIKAHGHWLCTSELVSLLIRGKAGGNVGAFSQIGGQPHDWNMRLGVGLLTADEFKTGTVVCDKLKSPSSPVWLLHGGDHFTTLWANGDIAESKGTLVQLFHWNGLPPGGPRLSEIKVKATHGVAPKAPRKKVDTYFKPKPGEIDSVVQAHPEDKKARPDMYDTWRYEVMLAVDDPSVKGAERPKDLPPEPTFEQGPEPEGAWRCRTCYAQRFKTMHFKLNPAGTNKCVGPCGKDRKEAGWSIWIPFKDLPQTQKSIIHRREAPKIKNILWTKWPGAEITYNDDKAFNGLPPSA
;
A
#
# COMPACT_ATOMS: atom_id res chain seq x y z
N SER A 1 12.08 -34.77 -5.31
CA SER A 1 13.03 -34.76 -6.42
C SER A 1 13.66 -33.38 -6.51
N SER A 2 14.97 -33.29 -6.25
CA SER A 2 15.71 -32.05 -6.40
C SER A 2 15.81 -31.74 -7.89
N LYS A 3 15.18 -30.64 -8.33
CA LYS A 3 15.45 -30.10 -9.67
C LYS A 3 16.95 -29.81 -9.77
N PRO A 4 17.59 -30.12 -10.91
CA PRO A 4 19.02 -29.87 -11.08
C PRO A 4 19.27 -28.36 -10.96
N LYS A 5 20.16 -27.96 -10.04
CA LYS A 5 20.71 -26.60 -9.98
C LYS A 5 21.31 -26.32 -11.36
N LYS A 6 20.66 -25.45 -12.14
CA LYS A 6 21.25 -24.98 -13.40
C LYS A 6 22.49 -24.17 -13.03
N ASP A 7 23.60 -24.52 -13.63
CA ASP A 7 24.89 -23.86 -13.46
C ASP A 7 24.79 -22.42 -14.02
N LEU A 8 25.03 -21.42 -13.17
CA LEU A 8 24.62 -20.02 -13.39
C LEU A 8 25.69 -19.15 -14.07
N GLY A 9 26.89 -19.68 -14.32
CA GLY A 9 27.96 -18.93 -14.97
C GLY A 9 28.50 -17.72 -14.17
N PHE A 10 28.06 -17.54 -12.92
CA PHE A 10 28.64 -16.64 -11.92
C PHE A 10 28.31 -17.13 -10.50
N ASP A 11 29.17 -16.79 -9.53
CA ASP A 11 28.95 -17.10 -8.12
C ASP A 11 27.85 -16.19 -7.55
N ILE A 12 26.73 -16.77 -7.09
CA ILE A 12 25.67 -16.01 -6.41
C ILE A 12 26.22 -15.51 -5.07
N PRO A 13 26.26 -14.19 -4.82
CA PRO A 13 26.71 -13.68 -3.52
C PRO A 13 25.73 -14.06 -2.39
N ASP A 14 26.23 -14.27 -1.18
CA ASP A 14 25.40 -14.66 -0.02
C ASP A 14 24.26 -13.66 0.28
N TRP A 15 24.47 -12.38 -0.03
CA TRP A 15 23.47 -11.32 0.14
C TRP A 15 22.33 -11.35 -0.88
N TYR A 16 22.51 -12.04 -2.01
CA TYR A 16 21.56 -12.03 -3.13
C TYR A 16 20.19 -12.56 -2.71
N SER A 17 20.15 -13.60 -1.88
CA SER A 17 18.91 -14.19 -1.35
C SER A 17 18.09 -13.23 -0.48
N SER A 18 18.72 -12.18 0.07
CA SER A 18 18.02 -11.14 0.85
C SER A 18 17.22 -10.20 -0.04
N VAL A 19 17.55 -10.11 -1.34
CA VAL A 19 16.78 -9.37 -2.33
C VAL A 19 15.86 -10.33 -3.10
N TRP A 20 16.41 -11.47 -3.53
CA TRP A 20 15.78 -12.43 -4.44
C TRP A 20 15.72 -13.84 -3.81
N PRO A 21 14.70 -14.15 -3.00
CA PRO A 21 14.71 -15.34 -2.14
C PRO A 21 14.62 -16.67 -2.91
N GLU A 22 13.98 -16.67 -4.10
CA GLU A 22 13.71 -17.88 -4.88
C GLU A 22 14.06 -17.73 -6.37
N VAL A 23 14.82 -16.69 -6.74
CA VAL A 23 15.14 -16.42 -8.15
C VAL A 23 16.56 -16.80 -8.46
N GLU A 24 16.73 -17.67 -9.44
CA GLU A 24 18.05 -18.05 -9.94
C GLU A 24 18.69 -16.93 -10.80
N THR A 25 17.89 -16.00 -11.32
CA THR A 25 18.35 -14.87 -12.15
C THR A 25 17.53 -13.61 -11.86
N ILE A 26 18.10 -12.43 -12.09
CA ILE A 26 17.37 -11.17 -11.84
C ILE A 26 16.15 -11.11 -12.79
N PRO A 27 14.95 -10.79 -12.29
CA PRO A 27 13.75 -10.78 -13.14
C PRO A 27 13.87 -9.78 -14.31
N ASP A 28 13.39 -10.17 -15.50
CA ASP A 28 13.47 -9.37 -16.74
C ASP A 28 12.87 -7.95 -16.58
N ALA A 29 11.79 -7.81 -15.82
CA ALA A 29 11.18 -6.52 -15.54
C ALA A 29 12.12 -5.55 -14.82
N TRP A 30 13.00 -6.07 -13.96
CA TRP A 30 13.98 -5.29 -13.21
C TRP A 30 15.24 -5.00 -14.04
N LEU A 31 15.71 -5.98 -14.83
CA LEU A 31 16.85 -5.77 -15.75
C LEU A 31 16.54 -4.75 -16.86
N LYS A 32 15.27 -4.60 -17.25
CA LYS A 32 14.83 -3.59 -18.23
C LYS A 32 14.59 -2.21 -17.63
N GLN A 33 14.57 -2.10 -16.31
CA GLN A 33 14.18 -0.87 -15.64
C GLN A 33 15.42 -0.03 -15.30
N GLY A 34 15.51 1.13 -15.94
CA GLY A 34 16.39 2.22 -15.54
C GLY A 34 15.65 3.28 -14.73
N MET A 35 16.27 4.44 -14.56
CA MET A 35 15.70 5.60 -13.86
C MET A 35 15.67 6.86 -14.72
N ASP A 36 15.59 6.70 -16.05
CA ASP A 36 15.43 7.81 -16.97
C ASP A 36 14.01 8.43 -16.91
N PHE A 37 13.92 9.68 -17.32
CA PHE A 37 12.69 10.47 -17.27
C PHE A 37 11.86 10.33 -18.54
N ASP A 38 10.55 10.43 -18.42
CA ASP A 38 9.62 10.44 -19.54
C ASP A 38 9.80 11.74 -20.35
N GLU A 39 9.93 11.61 -21.68
CA GLU A 39 10.11 12.77 -22.57
C GLU A 39 8.90 13.73 -22.55
N LYS A 40 7.70 13.21 -22.30
CA LYS A 40 6.43 13.96 -22.33
C LYS A 40 6.02 14.43 -20.95
N VAL A 41 6.39 13.70 -19.90
CA VAL A 41 6.12 14.04 -18.50
C VAL A 41 7.44 14.19 -17.75
N PRO A 42 7.97 15.43 -17.67
CA PRO A 42 9.30 15.71 -17.15
C PRO A 42 9.67 15.07 -15.81
N LEU A 43 8.76 15.06 -14.84
CA LEU A 43 9.01 14.49 -13.52
C LEU A 43 8.78 12.97 -13.45
N GLY A 44 8.25 12.36 -14.51
CA GLY A 44 7.81 10.97 -14.57
C GLY A 44 8.94 9.99 -14.82
N ILE A 45 9.09 8.95 -14.00
CA ILE A 45 9.94 7.79 -14.32
C ILE A 45 9.06 6.70 -14.95
N VAL A 46 9.35 6.30 -16.18
CA VAL A 46 8.55 5.32 -16.94
C VAL A 46 8.82 3.91 -16.40
N GLN A 47 7.77 3.10 -16.32
CA GLN A 47 7.87 1.70 -15.91
C GLN A 47 7.35 0.77 -17.02
N PRO A 48 8.23 0.12 -17.80
CA PRO A 48 7.82 -0.74 -18.90
C PRO A 48 7.06 -2.00 -18.45
N LYS A 49 7.38 -2.54 -17.28
CA LYS A 49 6.83 -3.81 -16.77
C LYS A 49 6.58 -3.76 -15.27
N ASN A 50 5.60 -4.54 -14.80
CA ASN A 50 5.30 -4.64 -13.37
C ASN A 50 6.47 -5.27 -12.59
N GLY A 51 6.72 -4.78 -11.38
CA GLY A 51 7.81 -5.24 -10.50
C GLY A 51 8.43 -4.12 -9.67
N PRO A 52 9.29 -3.27 -10.24
CA PRO A 52 10.15 -2.32 -9.51
C PRO A 52 9.45 -1.02 -9.07
N CYS A 53 8.12 -0.91 -9.15
CA CYS A 53 7.37 0.33 -8.93
C CYS A 53 7.71 1.04 -7.59
N GLY A 54 7.93 0.29 -6.51
CA GLY A 54 8.28 0.85 -5.19
C GLY A 54 9.63 1.56 -5.19
N VAL A 55 10.62 1.04 -5.94
CA VAL A 55 11.94 1.68 -6.09
C VAL A 55 11.80 2.99 -6.87
N LEU A 56 11.06 2.96 -7.98
CA LEU A 56 10.86 4.14 -8.82
C LEU A 56 10.09 5.23 -8.07
N ALA A 57 9.05 4.86 -7.32
CA ALA A 57 8.29 5.80 -6.50
C ALA A 57 9.15 6.43 -5.39
N ALA A 58 10.02 5.64 -4.74
CA ALA A 58 10.94 6.16 -3.73
C ALA A 58 11.94 7.17 -4.31
N VAL A 59 12.61 6.82 -5.42
CA VAL A 59 13.56 7.71 -6.10
C VAL A 59 12.89 8.99 -6.56
N GLN A 60 11.74 8.85 -7.23
CA GLN A 60 10.98 9.99 -7.73
C GLN A 60 10.51 10.90 -6.59
N ALA A 61 10.00 10.35 -5.48
CA ALA A 61 9.56 11.14 -4.34
C ALA A 61 10.72 11.92 -3.69
N VAL A 62 11.87 11.28 -3.49
CA VAL A 62 13.05 11.91 -2.91
C VAL A 62 13.56 13.03 -3.82
N MET A 63 13.66 12.76 -5.13
CA MET A 63 14.07 13.74 -6.12
C MET A 63 13.11 14.94 -6.17
N ILE A 64 11.79 14.72 -6.22
CA ILE A 64 10.79 15.78 -6.20
C ILE A 64 10.92 16.60 -4.92
N SER A 65 11.09 15.96 -3.76
CA SER A 65 11.28 16.64 -2.48
C SER A 65 12.51 17.57 -2.48
N GLN A 66 13.62 17.16 -3.12
CA GLN A 66 14.80 17.99 -3.31
C GLN A 66 14.56 19.12 -4.33
N CYS A 67 13.98 18.80 -5.49
CA CYS A 67 13.72 19.76 -6.57
C CYS A 67 12.74 20.86 -6.17
N ARG A 68 11.77 20.58 -5.27
CA ARG A 68 10.85 21.59 -4.70
C ARG A 68 11.55 22.78 -4.04
N LYS A 69 12.79 22.59 -3.59
CA LYS A 69 13.60 23.66 -2.96
C LYS A 69 14.24 24.59 -3.99
N LYS A 70 14.21 24.24 -5.27
CA LYS A 70 14.75 25.06 -6.36
C LYS A 70 13.74 26.12 -6.80
N GLN A 71 14.25 27.21 -7.34
CA GLN A 71 13.40 28.27 -7.91
C GLN A 71 12.57 27.72 -9.07
N ASN A 72 11.33 28.19 -9.21
CA ASN A 72 10.40 27.84 -10.29
C ASN A 72 10.01 26.36 -10.36
N PHE A 73 10.09 25.60 -9.26
CA PHE A 73 9.57 24.24 -9.23
C PHE A 73 8.06 24.22 -9.56
N SER A 74 7.67 23.29 -10.44
CA SER A 74 6.28 23.00 -10.82
C SER A 74 6.21 21.57 -11.37
N GLU A 75 5.01 21.12 -11.73
CA GLU A 75 4.76 19.83 -12.37
C GLU A 75 5.46 19.69 -13.73
N LYS A 76 5.91 20.81 -14.31
CA LYS A 76 6.63 20.90 -15.58
C LYS A 76 8.15 20.94 -15.41
N TYR A 77 8.66 20.92 -14.17
CA TYR A 77 10.10 20.92 -13.91
C TYR A 77 10.77 19.72 -14.59
N LYS A 78 11.88 19.96 -15.29
CA LYS A 78 12.67 18.93 -15.98
C LYS A 78 13.89 18.55 -15.13
N PRO A 79 13.90 17.37 -14.49
CA PRO A 79 15.05 16.90 -13.73
C PRO A 79 16.29 16.74 -14.59
N SER A 80 17.44 17.08 -14.04
CA SER A 80 18.74 16.78 -14.64
C SER A 80 19.30 15.44 -14.13
N ALA A 81 20.39 14.98 -14.74
CA ALA A 81 21.17 13.87 -14.21
C ALA A 81 21.71 14.15 -12.79
N GLU A 82 21.98 15.42 -12.46
CA GLU A 82 22.40 15.85 -11.13
C GLU A 82 21.26 15.70 -10.11
N ASP A 83 20.01 15.98 -10.49
CA ASP A 83 18.83 15.77 -9.64
C ASP A 83 18.65 14.30 -9.27
N LEU A 84 18.81 13.41 -10.26
CA LEU A 84 18.80 11.97 -10.02
C LEU A 84 19.98 11.53 -9.15
N GLY A 85 21.18 12.04 -9.43
CA GLY A 85 22.39 11.75 -8.66
C GLY A 85 22.23 12.12 -7.19
N MET A 86 21.75 13.34 -6.90
CA MET A 86 21.46 13.80 -5.53
C MET A 86 20.40 12.94 -4.83
N ALA A 87 19.37 12.48 -5.54
CA ALA A 87 18.35 11.62 -4.97
C ALA A 87 18.92 10.24 -4.60
N ILE A 88 19.69 9.62 -5.50
CA ILE A 88 20.38 8.34 -5.27
C ILE A 88 21.34 8.47 -4.08
N SER A 89 22.18 9.50 -4.05
CA SER A 89 23.12 9.74 -2.95
C SER A 89 22.40 9.89 -1.62
N ALA A 90 21.33 10.69 -1.57
CA ALA A 90 20.57 10.91 -0.34
C ALA A 90 19.89 9.63 0.17
N ILE A 91 19.40 8.77 -0.73
CA ILE A 91 18.85 7.45 -0.39
C ILE A 91 19.93 6.56 0.24
N LEU A 92 21.10 6.44 -0.39
CA LEU A 92 22.19 5.59 0.12
C LEU A 92 22.71 6.09 1.46
N MET A 93 22.85 7.39 1.64
CA MET A 93 23.30 8.00 2.90
C MET A 93 22.35 7.79 4.09
N GLN A 94 21.09 7.38 3.88
CA GLN A 94 20.23 7.00 5.01
C GLN A 94 20.67 5.68 5.66
N GLY A 95 21.29 4.79 4.89
CA GLY A 95 21.68 3.45 5.34
C GLY A 95 23.02 3.40 6.07
N THR A 96 23.78 4.49 6.13
CA THR A 96 25.17 4.54 6.61
C THR A 96 25.29 4.60 8.14
N TYR A 97 24.41 3.91 8.87
CA TYR A 97 24.46 3.90 10.34
C TYR A 97 24.28 2.49 10.85
N ASP A 98 25.13 2.06 11.78
CA ASP A 98 24.93 0.81 12.50
C ASP A 98 23.87 0.92 13.62
N GLU A 99 23.67 -0.14 14.39
CA GLU A 99 22.75 -0.19 15.53
C GLU A 99 23.06 0.82 16.63
N LYS A 100 24.33 1.20 16.74
CA LYS A 100 24.85 2.14 17.73
C LYS A 100 24.85 3.58 17.17
N GLY A 101 24.36 3.78 15.95
CA GLY A 101 24.35 5.07 15.25
C GLY A 101 25.73 5.49 14.74
N GLN A 102 26.71 4.59 14.69
CA GLN A 102 28.04 4.86 14.15
C GLN A 102 27.99 4.86 12.63
N ASN A 103 28.73 5.77 12.01
CA ASN A 103 28.72 5.94 10.57
C ASN A 103 29.46 4.78 9.89
N THR A 104 28.80 4.09 8.95
CA THR A 104 29.40 3.03 8.12
C THR A 104 29.58 3.53 6.69
N PRO A 105 30.57 3.05 5.92
CA PRO A 105 30.69 3.42 4.51
C PRO A 105 29.45 3.01 3.71
N ALA A 106 29.02 3.89 2.80
CA ALA A 106 28.09 3.52 1.74
C ALA A 106 28.77 2.56 0.75
N LYS A 107 28.01 1.59 0.25
CA LYS A 107 28.46 0.63 -0.78
C LYS A 107 27.68 0.89 -2.06
N ILE A 108 28.38 1.26 -3.12
CA ILE A 108 27.78 1.71 -4.38
C ILE A 108 28.08 0.66 -5.45
N CYS A 109 27.04 0.11 -6.05
CA CYS A 109 27.13 -0.94 -7.04
C CYS A 109 27.16 -0.36 -8.47
N THR A 110 27.96 -0.97 -9.33
CA THR A 110 27.94 -0.75 -10.79
C THR A 110 27.97 -2.09 -11.51
N TRP A 111 27.57 -2.11 -12.78
CA TRP A 111 27.73 -3.29 -13.62
C TRP A 111 29.19 -3.45 -14.04
N GLY A 112 29.73 -4.64 -13.83
CA GLY A 112 31.10 -4.97 -14.22
C GLY A 112 31.25 -5.21 -15.72
N SER A 113 32.48 -5.55 -16.13
CA SER A 113 32.85 -5.74 -17.54
C SER A 113 32.04 -6.81 -18.30
N LYS A 114 31.42 -7.77 -17.60
CA LYS A 114 30.57 -8.82 -18.22
C LYS A 114 29.19 -8.31 -18.63
N GLY A 115 28.79 -7.12 -18.20
CA GLY A 115 27.55 -6.44 -18.57
C GLY A 115 26.38 -6.62 -17.59
N VAL A 116 25.27 -5.97 -17.93
CA VAL A 116 24.05 -5.87 -17.10
C VAL A 116 23.54 -7.25 -16.69
N GLY A 117 23.32 -7.44 -15.39
CA GLY A 117 22.77 -8.66 -14.81
C GLY A 117 23.73 -9.85 -14.74
N LYS A 118 25.00 -9.68 -15.09
CA LYS A 118 26.01 -10.75 -15.12
C LYS A 118 27.15 -10.57 -14.12
N ASP A 119 27.47 -9.33 -13.77
CA ASP A 119 28.58 -9.01 -12.86
C ASP A 119 28.35 -7.65 -12.20
N VAL A 120 28.64 -7.56 -10.90
CA VAL A 120 28.42 -6.35 -10.09
C VAL A 120 29.71 -6.00 -9.36
N GLU A 121 30.20 -4.80 -9.60
CA GLU A 121 31.34 -4.21 -8.89
C GLU A 121 30.81 -3.31 -7.77
N THR A 122 31.54 -3.21 -6.66
CA THR A 122 31.15 -2.42 -5.48
C THR A 122 32.29 -1.50 -5.06
N GLU A 123 31.97 -0.22 -4.85
CA GLU A 123 32.88 0.78 -4.28
C GLU A 123 32.40 1.25 -2.91
N GLU A 124 33.31 1.54 -1.98
CA GLU A 124 32.99 2.13 -0.68
C GLU A 124 33.23 3.65 -0.65
N ALA A 125 32.28 4.39 -0.09
CA ALA A 125 32.38 5.84 0.11
C ALA A 125 31.94 6.21 1.53
N LYS A 126 32.65 7.13 2.18
CA LYS A 126 32.41 7.50 3.59
C LYS A 126 31.59 8.78 3.74
N THR A 127 31.56 9.62 2.71
CA THR A 127 30.87 10.92 2.74
C THR A 127 29.83 11.01 1.64
N GLU A 128 28.80 11.83 1.87
CA GLU A 128 27.77 12.11 0.85
C GLU A 128 28.37 12.67 -0.44
N LYS A 129 29.44 13.47 -0.33
CA LYS A 129 30.17 14.03 -1.47
C LYS A 129 30.83 12.92 -2.31
N GLU A 130 31.55 11.99 -1.68
CA GLU A 130 32.17 10.86 -2.37
C GLU A 130 31.12 9.97 -3.05
N VAL A 131 29.99 9.72 -2.36
CA VAL A 131 28.86 8.98 -2.95
C VAL A 131 28.34 9.71 -4.19
N TYR A 132 28.09 11.01 -4.10
CA TYR A 132 27.62 11.81 -5.22
C TYR A 132 28.61 11.81 -6.39
N GLU A 133 29.90 12.03 -6.14
CA GLU A 133 30.93 12.02 -7.20
C GLU A 133 30.99 10.68 -7.92
N PHE A 134 30.93 9.57 -7.17
CA PHE A 134 30.94 8.22 -7.77
C PHE A 134 29.65 7.91 -8.52
N VAL A 135 28.48 8.26 -7.97
CA VAL A 135 27.18 8.11 -8.65
C VAL A 135 27.16 8.92 -9.94
N MET A 136 27.61 10.18 -9.91
CA MET A 136 27.65 11.04 -11.09
C MET A 136 28.60 10.53 -12.17
N LYS A 137 29.77 10.03 -11.78
CA LYS A 137 30.72 9.39 -12.71
C LYS A 137 30.07 8.21 -13.45
N ASN A 138 29.13 7.50 -12.81
CA ASN A 138 28.47 6.31 -13.34
C ASN A 138 26.97 6.51 -13.63
N ILE A 139 26.49 7.76 -13.71
CA ILE A 139 25.05 8.07 -13.70
C ILE A 139 24.29 7.38 -14.83
N LYS A 140 24.95 7.18 -15.97
CA LYS A 140 24.37 6.52 -17.13
C LYS A 140 23.94 5.08 -16.84
N GLN A 141 24.69 4.35 -16.00
CA GLN A 141 24.31 2.99 -15.59
C GLN A 141 23.05 2.95 -14.72
N PHE A 142 22.77 4.02 -13.97
CA PHE A 142 21.56 4.17 -13.17
C PHE A 142 20.35 4.59 -14.02
N GLN A 143 20.57 5.38 -15.08
CA GLN A 143 19.53 5.79 -16.02
C GLN A 143 19.14 4.67 -16.98
N ASP A 144 20.10 3.85 -17.40
CA ASP A 144 19.93 2.77 -18.39
C ASP A 144 19.31 1.49 -17.78
N PRO A 145 18.87 0.52 -18.62
CA PRO A 145 18.34 -0.76 -18.18
C PRO A 145 19.22 -1.45 -17.12
N GLY A 146 18.62 -1.81 -15.99
CA GLY A 146 19.27 -2.44 -14.85
C GLY A 146 19.68 -1.45 -13.76
N GLY A 147 19.57 -0.14 -14.00
CA GLY A 147 19.89 0.88 -13.02
C GLY A 147 19.09 0.77 -11.72
N CYS A 148 17.83 0.33 -11.78
CA CYS A 148 17.04 0.13 -10.55
C CYS A 148 17.61 -0.98 -9.66
N VAL A 149 18.22 -2.01 -10.27
CA VAL A 149 18.85 -3.12 -9.55
C VAL A 149 20.11 -2.64 -8.85
N LEU A 150 20.93 -1.81 -9.51
CA LEU A 150 22.12 -1.22 -8.90
C LEU A 150 21.77 -0.43 -7.63
N LEU A 151 20.68 0.36 -7.65
CA LEU A 151 20.24 1.09 -6.46
C LEU A 151 19.84 0.16 -5.31
N VAL A 152 19.06 -0.90 -5.60
CA VAL A 152 18.64 -1.87 -4.57
C VAL A 152 19.85 -2.58 -3.97
N TYR A 153 20.80 -3.00 -4.80
CA TYR A 153 22.02 -3.66 -4.33
C TYR A 153 22.87 -2.70 -3.50
N SER A 154 23.04 -1.46 -3.95
CA SER A 154 23.75 -0.42 -3.22
C SER A 154 23.13 -0.17 -1.85
N ALA A 155 21.80 0.00 -1.77
CA ALA A 155 21.09 0.20 -0.52
C ALA A 155 21.16 -1.03 0.42
N THR A 156 21.05 -2.24 -0.15
CA THR A 156 21.14 -3.50 0.58
C THR A 156 22.52 -3.67 1.22
N LEU A 157 23.58 -3.45 0.44
CA LEU A 157 24.97 -3.57 0.88
C LEU A 157 25.37 -2.45 1.84
N THR A 158 24.88 -1.23 1.62
CA THR A 158 25.10 -0.09 2.52
C THR A 158 24.51 -0.34 3.91
N ARG A 159 23.27 -0.83 3.98
CA ARG A 159 22.64 -1.19 5.27
C ARG A 159 23.25 -2.45 5.89
N GLY A 160 23.63 -3.40 5.05
CA GLY A 160 24.14 -4.71 5.44
C GLY A 160 23.02 -5.73 5.69
N VAL A 161 23.20 -6.96 5.19
CA VAL A 161 22.19 -8.04 5.24
C VAL A 161 21.77 -8.40 6.66
N GLU A 162 22.73 -8.54 7.57
CA GLU A 162 22.42 -8.88 8.97
C GLU A 162 21.61 -7.78 9.65
N GLN A 163 21.90 -6.52 9.31
CA GLN A 163 21.12 -5.41 9.82
C GLN A 163 19.71 -5.37 9.24
N ILE A 164 19.55 -5.65 7.94
CA ILE A 164 18.24 -5.76 7.29
C ILE A 164 17.38 -6.81 7.99
N LYS A 165 17.92 -8.01 8.24
CA LYS A 165 17.20 -9.07 8.96
C LYS A 165 16.72 -8.61 10.34
N LYS A 166 17.59 -7.90 11.08
CA LYS A 166 17.24 -7.37 12.40
C LYS A 166 16.20 -6.26 12.34
N ASP A 167 16.29 -5.36 11.36
CA ASP A 167 15.31 -4.29 11.17
C ASP A 167 13.91 -4.88 10.94
N ILE A 168 13.81 -5.88 10.06
CA ILE A 168 12.58 -6.60 9.74
C ILE A 168 11.98 -7.24 10.99
N VAL A 169 12.78 -8.04 11.71
CA VAL A 169 12.32 -8.74 12.92
C VAL A 169 11.91 -7.75 14.01
N SER A 170 12.64 -6.64 14.17
CA SER A 170 12.35 -5.64 15.21
C SER A 170 11.01 -4.92 15.03
N GLU A 171 10.47 -4.92 13.80
CA GLU A 171 9.18 -4.33 13.48
C GLU A 171 8.05 -5.36 13.25
N GLY A 172 8.31 -6.63 13.60
CA GLY A 172 7.31 -7.71 13.56
C GLY A 172 7.29 -8.54 12.27
N GLY A 173 8.23 -8.31 11.35
CA GLY A 173 8.39 -9.13 10.16
C GLY A 173 9.05 -10.48 10.46
N GLU A 174 8.95 -11.42 9.51
CA GLU A 174 9.52 -12.76 9.64
C GLU A 174 11.05 -12.76 9.43
N ALA A 175 11.75 -13.59 10.22
CA ALA A 175 13.19 -13.79 10.03
C ALA A 175 13.45 -14.47 8.68
N GLY A 176 14.18 -13.80 7.79
CA GLY A 176 14.43 -14.28 6.42
C GLY A 176 13.49 -13.71 5.35
N TYR A 177 12.62 -12.77 5.71
CA TYR A 177 11.82 -12.01 4.74
C TYR A 177 12.74 -11.24 3.79
N ALA A 178 12.53 -11.38 2.49
CA ALA A 178 13.32 -10.71 1.48
C ALA A 178 12.74 -9.34 1.10
N LEU A 179 13.57 -8.51 0.48
CA LEU A 179 13.19 -7.18 -0.01
C LEU A 179 12.26 -7.22 -1.24
N THR A 180 12.08 -8.40 -1.85
CA THR A 180 11.10 -8.61 -2.92
C THR A 180 10.27 -9.86 -2.68
N ILE A 181 9.04 -9.86 -3.19
CA ILE A 181 8.11 -10.97 -3.06
C ILE A 181 7.47 -11.31 -4.40
N LYS A 182 7.26 -12.61 -4.66
CA LYS A 182 6.56 -13.08 -5.85
C LYS A 182 5.05 -13.07 -5.62
N ALA A 183 4.33 -12.22 -6.35
CA ALA A 183 2.87 -12.15 -6.32
C ALA A 183 2.31 -11.86 -7.72
N HIS A 184 1.17 -12.46 -8.07
CA HIS A 184 0.52 -12.29 -9.37
C HIS A 184 1.45 -12.51 -10.58
N GLY A 185 2.42 -13.42 -10.46
CA GLY A 185 3.40 -13.69 -11.53
C GLY A 185 4.54 -12.68 -11.65
N HIS A 186 4.63 -11.70 -10.75
CA HIS A 186 5.65 -10.64 -10.75
C HIS A 186 6.45 -10.63 -9.45
N TRP A 187 7.70 -10.14 -9.54
CA TRP A 187 8.54 -9.85 -8.37
C TRP A 187 8.34 -8.40 -7.96
N LEU A 188 7.59 -8.19 -6.88
CA LEU A 188 7.14 -6.87 -6.41
C LEU A 188 8.00 -6.38 -5.25
N CYS A 189 8.06 -5.05 -5.09
CA CYS A 189 8.67 -4.42 -3.93
C CYS A 189 7.86 -4.69 -2.66
N THR A 190 8.55 -5.04 -1.57
CA THR A 190 7.93 -5.12 -0.24
C THR A 190 7.96 -3.75 0.47
N SER A 191 7.21 -3.62 1.57
CA SER A 191 7.26 -2.43 2.42
C SER A 191 8.63 -2.25 3.06
N GLU A 192 9.34 -3.35 3.34
CA GLU A 192 10.70 -3.41 3.87
C GLU A 192 11.69 -2.76 2.89
N LEU A 193 11.57 -3.05 1.58
CA LEU A 193 12.40 -2.43 0.55
C LEU A 193 12.11 -0.93 0.41
N VAL A 194 10.84 -0.55 0.38
CA VAL A 194 10.47 0.87 0.33
C VAL A 194 10.99 1.61 1.55
N SER A 195 10.83 1.03 2.74
CA SER A 195 11.37 1.55 3.99
C SER A 195 12.89 1.74 3.93
N LEU A 196 13.61 0.74 3.41
CA LEU A 196 15.06 0.82 3.26
C LEU A 196 15.46 2.03 2.41
N LEU A 197 14.75 2.28 1.31
CA LEU A 197 15.05 3.38 0.39
C LEU A 197 14.68 4.76 0.96
N ILE A 198 13.56 4.90 1.68
CA ILE A 198 13.08 6.22 2.12
C ILE A 198 13.52 6.62 3.53
N ARG A 199 13.99 5.67 4.36
CA ARG A 199 14.50 5.95 5.72
C ARG A 199 15.76 5.19 6.12
N GLY A 200 16.36 4.37 5.23
CA GLY A 200 17.62 3.67 5.51
C GLY A 200 17.52 2.45 6.42
N LYS A 201 16.30 2.00 6.75
CA LYS A 201 16.06 0.81 7.58
C LYS A 201 15.03 -0.10 6.92
N ALA A 202 15.19 -1.40 6.99
CA ALA A 202 14.32 -2.34 6.29
C ALA A 202 13.07 -2.80 7.07
N GLY A 203 12.64 -2.10 8.11
CA GLY A 203 11.40 -2.45 8.82
C GLY A 203 10.13 -2.04 8.03
N GLY A 204 9.20 -2.96 7.79
CA GLY A 204 8.03 -2.68 6.96
C GLY A 204 6.81 -2.10 7.69
N ASN A 205 6.87 -1.86 9.01
CA ASN A 205 5.69 -1.49 9.78
C ASN A 205 5.32 -0.02 9.59
N VAL A 206 4.43 0.26 8.64
CA VAL A 206 3.87 1.59 8.36
C VAL A 206 2.79 2.03 9.34
N GLY A 207 2.33 1.15 10.23
CA GLY A 207 1.28 1.44 11.22
C GLY A 207 1.83 2.17 12.45
N ALA A 208 1.06 3.08 13.03
CA ALA A 208 1.42 3.89 14.19
C ALA A 208 1.52 3.11 15.52
N PHE A 209 1.49 1.78 15.45
CA PHE A 209 1.67 0.89 16.59
C PHE A 209 2.62 -0.24 16.21
N SER A 210 3.53 -0.55 17.13
CA SER A 210 4.41 -1.70 17.01
C SER A 210 3.59 -2.98 16.89
N GLN A 211 3.95 -3.82 15.92
CA GLN A 211 3.39 -5.17 15.81
C GLN A 211 3.83 -6.05 16.99
N ILE A 212 4.92 -5.67 17.66
CA ILE A 212 5.43 -6.30 18.87
C ILE A 212 4.98 -5.46 20.08
N GLY A 213 4.00 -5.97 20.84
CA GLY A 213 3.57 -5.36 22.09
C GLY A 213 2.68 -4.11 21.97
N GLY A 214 2.31 -3.68 20.75
CA GLY A 214 1.25 -2.68 20.53
C GLY A 214 1.56 -1.25 20.98
N GLN A 215 2.82 -0.94 21.30
CA GLN A 215 3.24 0.40 21.73
C GLN A 215 3.18 1.41 20.57
N PRO A 216 2.98 2.72 20.84
CA PRO A 216 3.05 3.74 19.81
C PRO A 216 4.37 3.67 19.01
N HIS A 217 4.25 3.79 17.70
CA HIS A 217 5.35 3.71 16.73
C HIS A 217 5.24 4.86 15.72
N ASP A 218 6.37 5.36 15.26
CA ASP A 218 6.43 6.35 14.17
C ASP A 218 7.75 6.21 13.40
N TRP A 219 7.79 6.73 12.18
CA TRP A 219 8.98 6.70 11.34
C TRP A 219 9.81 7.98 11.48
N ASN A 220 11.13 7.82 11.44
CA ASN A 220 12.04 8.96 11.31
C ASN A 220 12.28 9.27 9.83
N MET A 221 11.63 10.32 9.31
CA MET A 221 11.63 10.68 7.88
C MET A 221 12.60 11.81 7.54
N ARG A 222 13.91 11.50 7.48
CA ARG A 222 14.96 12.49 7.18
C ARG A 222 14.89 13.04 5.76
N LEU A 223 14.47 12.24 4.78
CA LEU A 223 14.30 12.65 3.38
C LEU A 223 13.03 13.50 3.14
N GLY A 224 12.19 13.64 4.16
CA GLY A 224 11.01 14.52 4.13
C GLY A 224 9.91 14.06 3.19
N VAL A 225 9.92 12.81 2.73
CA VAL A 225 8.83 12.20 1.95
C VAL A 225 7.91 11.38 2.85
N GLY A 226 6.65 11.24 2.46
CA GLY A 226 5.65 10.46 3.19
C GLY A 226 5.23 9.20 2.43
N LEU A 227 4.30 8.45 3.03
CA LEU A 227 3.66 7.31 2.42
C LEU A 227 2.19 7.25 2.85
N LEU A 228 1.29 7.13 1.88
CA LEU A 228 -0.13 6.86 2.12
C LEU A 228 -0.43 5.46 1.57
N THR A 229 -1.11 4.63 2.35
CA THR A 229 -1.39 3.24 1.97
C THR A 229 -2.84 2.86 2.18
N ALA A 230 -3.36 2.02 1.28
CA ALA A 230 -4.66 1.37 1.45
C ALA A 230 -4.68 0.38 2.63
N ASP A 231 -3.50 -0.04 3.13
CA ASP A 231 -3.39 -1.02 4.20
C ASP A 231 -3.89 -0.52 5.55
N GLU A 232 -3.97 0.81 5.76
CA GLU A 232 -4.63 1.41 6.94
C GLU A 232 -6.04 0.83 7.14
N PHE A 233 -6.80 0.71 6.04
CA PHE A 233 -8.15 0.18 6.10
C PHE A 233 -8.19 -1.33 6.19
N LYS A 234 -7.28 -2.04 5.51
CA LYS A 234 -7.24 -3.51 5.53
C LYS A 234 -6.89 -4.03 6.91
N THR A 235 -5.98 -3.34 7.61
CA THR A 235 -5.46 -3.75 8.92
C THR A 235 -6.19 -3.09 10.08
N GLY A 236 -6.99 -2.05 9.83
CA GLY A 236 -7.59 -1.21 10.86
C GLY A 236 -6.56 -0.43 11.68
N THR A 237 -5.29 -0.39 11.24
CA THR A 237 -4.20 0.26 11.97
C THR A 237 -3.86 1.57 11.28
N VAL A 238 -4.02 2.68 12.00
CA VAL A 238 -3.68 4.03 11.52
C VAL A 238 -2.21 4.07 11.10
N VAL A 239 -1.91 4.66 9.94
CA VAL A 239 -0.52 4.85 9.46
C VAL A 239 0.19 5.91 10.30
N CYS A 240 1.50 5.74 10.47
CA CYS A 240 2.40 6.66 11.17
C CYS A 240 2.17 8.14 10.79
N ASP A 241 2.19 9.03 11.78
CA ASP A 241 1.93 10.46 11.60
C ASP A 241 2.96 11.10 10.64
N LYS A 242 4.25 10.72 10.74
CA LYS A 242 5.30 11.25 9.85
C LYS A 242 5.19 10.79 8.41
N LEU A 243 4.49 9.69 8.15
CA LEU A 243 4.20 9.24 6.79
C LEU A 243 2.99 9.99 6.19
N LYS A 244 1.98 10.33 7.01
CA LYS A 244 0.82 11.11 6.58
C LYS A 244 1.13 12.59 6.39
N SER A 245 1.88 13.19 7.31
CA SER A 245 2.31 14.59 7.27
C SER A 245 3.84 14.71 7.28
N PRO A 246 4.49 14.37 6.15
CA PRO A 246 5.92 14.58 5.94
C PRO A 246 6.25 16.08 5.86
N SER A 247 7.54 16.43 5.97
CA SER A 247 8.01 17.82 5.89
C SER A 247 7.97 18.41 4.47
N SER A 248 8.00 17.57 3.45
CA SER A 248 7.73 17.95 2.06
C SER A 248 6.41 17.29 1.65
N PRO A 249 5.45 18.00 1.02
CA PRO A 249 4.18 17.46 0.57
C PRO A 249 4.36 16.55 -0.67
N VAL A 250 5.07 15.45 -0.46
CA VAL A 250 5.40 14.41 -1.43
C VAL A 250 5.19 13.07 -0.75
N TRP A 251 4.42 12.19 -1.38
CA TRP A 251 4.05 10.89 -0.85
C TRP A 251 4.28 9.79 -1.89
N LEU A 252 4.72 8.64 -1.41
CA LEU A 252 4.47 7.38 -2.09
C LEU A 252 3.02 6.98 -1.81
N LEU A 253 2.30 6.52 -2.83
CA LEU A 253 0.98 5.90 -2.67
C LEU A 253 1.11 4.41 -2.87
N HIS A 254 0.68 3.64 -1.87
CA HIS A 254 0.70 2.18 -1.89
C HIS A 254 -0.73 1.63 -2.00
N GLY A 255 -1.05 1.07 -3.16
CA GLY A 255 -2.37 0.51 -3.47
C GLY A 255 -2.58 -0.95 -3.01
N GLY A 256 -1.56 -1.56 -2.41
CA GLY A 256 -1.49 -2.99 -2.08
C GLY A 256 -0.37 -3.70 -2.83
N ASP A 257 -0.42 -3.70 -4.16
CA ASP A 257 0.52 -4.37 -5.07
C ASP A 257 1.27 -3.41 -6.00
N HIS A 258 0.90 -2.12 -6.00
CA HIS A 258 1.48 -1.10 -6.85
C HIS A 258 1.80 0.18 -6.08
N PHE A 259 2.95 0.77 -6.40
CA PHE A 259 3.41 2.04 -5.84
C PHE A 259 3.40 3.13 -6.90
N THR A 260 2.96 4.32 -6.51
CA THR A 260 2.94 5.52 -7.35
C THR A 260 3.36 6.74 -6.53
N THR A 261 3.54 7.90 -7.16
CA THR A 261 4.01 9.11 -6.46
C THR A 261 2.95 10.21 -6.55
N LEU A 262 2.78 10.95 -5.45
CA LEU A 262 1.84 12.06 -5.31
C LEU A 262 2.58 13.26 -4.71
N TRP A 263 2.39 14.47 -5.25
CA TRP A 263 2.98 15.67 -4.65
C TRP A 263 2.12 16.92 -4.84
N ALA A 264 2.40 17.95 -4.06
CA ALA A 264 1.98 19.33 -4.34
C ALA A 264 3.17 20.17 -4.81
N ASN A 265 2.91 21.13 -5.70
CA ASN A 265 3.93 22.11 -6.10
C ASN A 265 4.33 23.02 -4.92
N GLY A 266 3.33 23.54 -4.20
CA GLY A 266 3.51 24.38 -3.00
C GLY A 266 3.29 23.63 -1.70
N ASP A 267 3.37 24.34 -0.58
CA ASP A 267 3.01 23.80 0.73
C ASP A 267 1.49 23.70 0.88
N ILE A 268 1.05 22.82 1.78
CA ILE A 268 -0.38 22.50 1.94
C ILE A 268 -0.85 22.97 3.32
N ALA A 269 -1.90 23.78 3.34
CA ALA A 269 -2.59 24.10 4.58
C ALA A 269 -3.35 22.88 5.11
N GLU A 270 -3.26 22.63 6.42
CA GLU A 270 -3.89 21.46 7.06
C GLU A 270 -5.33 21.73 7.56
N SER A 271 -5.85 22.94 7.36
CA SER A 271 -7.13 23.38 7.91
C SER A 271 -8.35 22.82 7.16
N LYS A 272 -9.48 22.78 7.86
CA LYS A 272 -10.78 22.37 7.31
C LYS A 272 -11.19 23.25 6.12
N GLY A 273 -11.68 22.61 5.07
CA GLY A 273 -12.17 23.26 3.85
C GLY A 273 -11.07 23.63 2.84
N THR A 274 -9.80 23.38 3.17
CA THR A 274 -8.68 23.66 2.25
C THR A 274 -8.84 22.91 0.93
N LEU A 275 -8.68 23.63 -0.18
CA LEU A 275 -8.56 23.03 -1.50
C LEU A 275 -7.08 22.79 -1.81
N VAL A 276 -6.73 21.52 -2.03
CA VAL A 276 -5.37 21.08 -2.29
C VAL A 276 -5.28 20.60 -3.73
N GLN A 277 -4.34 21.16 -4.49
CA GLN A 277 -3.98 20.66 -5.82
C GLN A 277 -2.79 19.72 -5.69
N LEU A 278 -2.93 18.52 -6.26
CA LEU A 278 -1.95 17.46 -6.21
C LEU A 278 -1.70 16.90 -7.61
N PHE A 279 -0.51 16.37 -7.81
CA PHE A 279 -0.07 15.74 -9.04
C PHE A 279 0.30 14.28 -8.74
N HIS A 280 -0.30 13.35 -9.47
CA HIS A 280 -0.15 11.91 -9.30
C HIS A 280 0.51 11.30 -10.52
N TRP A 281 1.68 10.70 -10.34
CA TRP A 281 2.38 9.97 -11.39
C TRP A 281 2.14 8.47 -11.28
N ASN A 282 1.69 7.86 -12.38
CA ASN A 282 1.73 6.42 -12.57
C ASN A 282 2.56 6.08 -13.82
N GLY A 283 3.69 5.40 -13.65
CA GLY A 283 4.58 5.02 -14.75
C GLY A 283 4.25 3.69 -15.42
N LEU A 284 3.34 2.88 -14.85
CA LEU A 284 3.10 1.49 -15.25
C LEU A 284 1.86 1.34 -16.17
N PRO A 285 2.00 0.73 -17.37
CA PRO A 285 0.88 0.35 -18.22
C PRO A 285 -0.05 -0.71 -17.61
N PRO A 286 -1.36 -0.73 -17.97
CA PRO A 286 -2.03 0.18 -18.90
C PRO A 286 -2.49 1.50 -18.26
N GLY A 287 -2.35 1.66 -16.94
CA GLY A 287 -2.79 2.86 -16.21
C GLY A 287 -1.84 4.08 -16.31
N GLY A 288 -0.71 3.92 -17.00
CA GLY A 288 0.36 4.89 -17.20
C GLY A 288 1.17 4.57 -18.47
N PRO A 289 2.19 5.37 -18.83
CA PRO A 289 2.67 6.57 -18.15
C PRO A 289 1.64 7.70 -18.16
N ARG A 290 1.34 8.28 -17.00
CA ARG A 290 0.31 9.32 -16.84
C ARG A 290 0.56 10.21 -15.63
N LEU A 291 0.39 11.52 -15.84
CA LEU A 291 0.31 12.54 -14.80
C LEU A 291 -1.13 13.02 -14.60
N SER A 292 -1.76 12.56 -13.51
CA SER A 292 -3.02 13.01 -12.93
C SER A 292 -2.96 14.32 -12.14
N GLU A 293 -3.63 15.41 -12.54
CA GLU A 293 -4.01 16.45 -11.56
C GLU A 293 -5.21 15.98 -10.73
N ILE A 294 -5.07 16.06 -9.41
CA ILE A 294 -6.09 15.71 -8.41
C ILE A 294 -6.37 16.93 -7.54
N LYS A 295 -7.64 17.30 -7.41
CA LYS A 295 -8.08 18.32 -6.47
C LYS A 295 -8.77 17.67 -5.28
N VAL A 296 -8.26 17.94 -4.10
CA VAL A 296 -8.78 17.43 -2.82
C VAL A 296 -9.32 18.59 -2.01
N LYS A 297 -10.63 18.61 -1.77
CA LYS A 297 -11.24 19.55 -0.82
C LYS A 297 -11.33 18.88 0.54
N ALA A 298 -10.47 19.29 1.46
CA ALA A 298 -10.32 18.71 2.80
C ALA A 298 -11.50 19.07 3.70
N THR A 299 -12.68 18.47 3.46
CA THR A 299 -13.94 18.75 4.15
C THR A 299 -13.83 18.75 5.69
N HIS A 300 -12.94 17.92 6.24
CA HIS A 300 -12.67 17.81 7.68
C HIS A 300 -11.24 18.21 8.08
N GLY A 301 -10.45 18.78 7.16
CA GLY A 301 -9.02 19.01 7.35
C GLY A 301 -8.20 17.73 7.15
N VAL A 302 -7.00 17.69 7.73
CA VAL A 302 -6.16 16.49 7.75
C VAL A 302 -6.58 15.51 8.85
N ALA A 303 -6.22 14.24 8.70
CA ALA A 303 -6.43 13.22 9.71
C ALA A 303 -5.76 13.62 11.04
N PRO A 304 -6.41 13.36 12.18
CA PRO A 304 -5.80 13.61 13.48
C PRO A 304 -4.60 12.69 13.69
N LYS A 305 -3.73 13.08 14.63
CA LYS A 305 -2.61 12.24 15.09
C LYS A 305 -3.10 10.87 15.56
N ALA A 306 -2.28 9.86 15.35
CA ALA A 306 -2.55 8.51 15.84
C ALA A 306 -2.86 8.53 17.36
N PRO A 307 -3.86 7.76 17.82
CA PRO A 307 -4.20 7.72 19.23
C PRO A 307 -3.06 7.11 20.04
N ARG A 308 -2.94 7.48 21.32
CA ARG A 308 -1.88 6.95 22.22
C ARG A 308 -2.03 5.47 22.55
N LYS A 309 -3.23 4.91 22.34
CA LYS A 309 -3.54 3.50 22.56
C LYS A 309 -4.25 2.98 21.32
N LYS A 310 -3.92 1.76 20.92
CA LYS A 310 -4.68 1.05 19.92
C LYS A 310 -6.10 0.85 20.46
N VAL A 311 -7.08 1.40 19.76
CA VAL A 311 -8.50 1.19 20.08
C VAL A 311 -8.97 0.01 19.26
N ASP A 312 -9.59 -0.97 19.91
CA ASP A 312 -10.19 -2.09 19.20
C ASP A 312 -11.27 -1.57 18.25
N THR A 313 -11.15 -1.95 16.99
CA THR A 313 -12.12 -1.57 15.94
C THR A 313 -13.22 -2.61 15.77
N TYR A 314 -13.11 -3.75 16.47
CA TYR A 314 -14.08 -4.84 16.47
C TYR A 314 -14.58 -5.08 17.88
N PHE A 315 -15.89 -4.95 18.06
CA PHE A 315 -16.59 -5.34 19.27
C PHE A 315 -17.53 -6.49 18.92
N LYS A 316 -17.74 -7.41 19.85
CA LYS A 316 -18.69 -8.51 19.67
C LYS A 316 -20.07 -7.90 19.35
N PRO A 317 -20.68 -8.21 18.19
CA PRO A 317 -21.98 -7.66 17.85
C PRO A 317 -23.07 -8.29 18.71
N LYS A 318 -24.06 -7.48 19.10
CA LYS A 318 -25.23 -7.94 19.86
C LYS A 318 -26.33 -8.45 18.94
N PRO A 319 -27.21 -9.35 19.42
CA PRO A 319 -28.35 -9.82 18.61
C PRO A 319 -29.13 -8.65 17.99
N GLY A 320 -29.37 -8.73 16.68
CA GLY A 320 -30.03 -7.69 15.90
C GLY A 320 -29.10 -6.61 15.32
N GLU A 321 -27.86 -6.45 15.80
CA GLU A 321 -26.88 -5.59 15.13
C GLU A 321 -26.43 -6.20 13.79
N ILE A 322 -25.89 -5.39 12.89
CA ILE A 322 -25.35 -5.90 11.62
C ILE A 322 -23.98 -6.56 11.87
N ASP A 323 -23.93 -7.87 11.69
CA ASP A 323 -22.73 -8.70 11.78
C ASP A 323 -21.85 -8.55 10.53
N SER A 324 -22.46 -8.55 9.34
CA SER A 324 -21.71 -8.34 8.09
C SER A 324 -22.57 -7.86 6.94
N VAL A 325 -21.95 -7.09 6.04
CA VAL A 325 -22.51 -6.76 4.72
C VAL A 325 -22.08 -7.82 3.71
N VAL A 326 -23.04 -8.54 3.14
CA VAL A 326 -22.83 -9.64 2.20
C VAL A 326 -22.50 -9.11 0.80
N GLN A 327 -23.40 -8.34 0.20
CA GLN A 327 -23.24 -7.81 -1.16
C GLN A 327 -24.15 -6.60 -1.41
N ALA A 328 -23.83 -5.84 -2.47
CA ALA A 328 -24.73 -4.84 -3.02
C ALA A 328 -25.87 -5.50 -3.82
N HIS A 329 -27.03 -4.85 -3.91
CA HIS A 329 -28.14 -5.34 -4.70
C HIS A 329 -27.78 -5.34 -6.19
N PRO A 330 -27.85 -6.51 -6.88
CA PRO A 330 -27.37 -6.62 -8.26
C PRO A 330 -28.05 -5.65 -9.23
N GLU A 331 -29.35 -5.42 -9.05
CA GLU A 331 -30.11 -4.49 -9.91
C GLU A 331 -29.74 -3.03 -9.64
N ASP A 332 -29.46 -2.66 -8.39
CA ASP A 332 -29.10 -1.27 -8.05
C ASP A 332 -27.71 -0.95 -8.62
N LYS A 333 -26.78 -1.91 -8.49
CA LYS A 333 -25.44 -1.83 -9.07
C LYS A 333 -25.47 -1.80 -10.59
N LYS A 334 -26.35 -2.58 -11.24
CA LYS A 334 -26.52 -2.54 -12.70
C LYS A 334 -27.14 -1.23 -13.17
N ALA A 335 -28.13 -0.71 -12.45
CA ALA A 335 -28.85 0.51 -12.84
C ALA A 335 -28.01 1.77 -12.58
N ARG A 336 -27.16 1.77 -11.54
CA ARG A 336 -26.42 2.95 -11.07
C ARG A 336 -25.00 2.57 -10.61
N PRO A 337 -24.08 2.18 -11.52
CA PRO A 337 -22.82 1.50 -11.20
C PRO A 337 -21.81 2.25 -10.31
N ASP A 338 -21.96 3.56 -10.11
CA ASP A 338 -21.08 4.38 -9.27
C ASP A 338 -21.79 5.10 -8.12
N MET A 339 -23.10 4.88 -7.95
CA MET A 339 -23.91 5.52 -6.91
C MET A 339 -24.14 4.58 -5.71
N TYR A 340 -23.05 4.05 -5.16
CA TYR A 340 -23.08 3.01 -4.13
C TYR A 340 -23.76 3.44 -2.82
N ASP A 341 -23.87 4.74 -2.59
CA ASP A 341 -24.60 5.38 -1.49
C ASP A 341 -26.13 5.42 -1.71
N THR A 342 -26.60 5.00 -2.89
CA THR A 342 -28.04 4.89 -3.23
C THR A 342 -28.53 3.45 -3.35
N TRP A 343 -27.64 2.47 -3.19
CA TRP A 343 -27.96 1.05 -3.32
C TRP A 343 -28.55 0.45 -2.05
N ARG A 344 -29.21 -0.70 -2.21
CA ARG A 344 -29.52 -1.63 -1.13
C ARG A 344 -28.39 -2.63 -0.94
N TYR A 345 -28.21 -3.09 0.29
CA TYR A 345 -27.19 -4.06 0.65
C TYR A 345 -27.80 -5.24 1.40
N GLU A 346 -27.40 -6.44 1.02
CA GLU A 346 -27.71 -7.67 1.74
C GLU A 346 -26.83 -7.70 2.98
N VAL A 347 -27.45 -7.84 4.15
CA VAL A 347 -26.76 -7.86 5.43
C VAL A 347 -27.16 -9.08 6.25
N MET A 348 -26.25 -9.49 7.13
CA MET A 348 -26.48 -10.51 8.14
C MET A 348 -26.61 -9.84 9.49
N LEU A 349 -27.68 -10.17 10.20
CA LEU A 349 -27.84 -9.76 11.59
C LEU A 349 -27.07 -10.72 12.50
N ALA A 350 -26.50 -10.17 13.56
CA ALA A 350 -25.95 -10.95 14.64
C ALA A 350 -27.08 -11.68 15.39
N VAL A 351 -26.74 -12.87 15.85
CA VAL A 351 -27.58 -13.71 16.72
C VAL A 351 -26.79 -13.99 17.98
N ASP A 352 -27.47 -14.48 19.02
CA ASP A 352 -26.76 -14.95 20.21
C ASP A 352 -25.97 -16.21 19.86
N ASP A 353 -24.66 -16.03 19.68
CA ASP A 353 -23.72 -17.09 19.33
C ASP A 353 -22.59 -17.12 20.37
N PRO A 354 -22.56 -18.14 21.25
CA PRO A 354 -21.53 -18.25 22.29
C PRO A 354 -20.14 -18.54 21.71
N SER A 355 -20.04 -18.94 20.43
CA SER A 355 -18.75 -19.15 19.76
C SER A 355 -18.10 -17.84 19.30
N VAL A 356 -18.86 -16.74 19.19
CA VAL A 356 -18.32 -15.43 18.82
C VAL A 356 -17.56 -14.84 20.01
N LYS A 357 -16.25 -14.67 19.83
CA LYS A 357 -15.32 -14.04 20.78
C LYS A 357 -15.04 -12.59 20.38
N GLY A 358 -14.78 -11.74 21.36
CA GLY A 358 -14.45 -10.33 21.15
C GLY A 358 -14.66 -9.52 22.43
N ALA A 359 -14.11 -8.31 22.48
CA ALA A 359 -14.42 -7.39 23.56
C ALA A 359 -15.87 -6.90 23.45
N GLU A 360 -16.51 -6.68 24.60
CA GLU A 360 -17.78 -5.98 24.67
C GLU A 360 -17.58 -4.51 24.27
N ARG A 361 -18.56 -3.95 23.59
CA ARG A 361 -18.54 -2.52 23.26
C ARG A 361 -18.55 -1.69 24.56
N PRO A 362 -17.58 -0.78 24.75
CA PRO A 362 -17.55 0.13 25.89
C PRO A 362 -18.84 0.95 26.01
N LYS A 363 -19.29 1.19 27.24
CA LYS A 363 -20.57 1.90 27.53
C LYS A 363 -20.55 3.38 27.14
N ASP A 364 -19.36 3.96 27.03
CA ASP A 364 -19.09 5.33 26.60
C ASP A 364 -19.16 5.51 25.08
N LEU A 365 -19.12 4.41 24.31
CA LEU A 365 -19.37 4.45 22.87
C LEU A 365 -20.87 4.34 22.57
N PRO A 366 -21.39 5.08 21.57
CA PRO A 366 -22.76 4.91 21.11
C PRO A 366 -23.06 3.44 20.73
N PRO A 367 -24.23 2.90 21.12
CA PRO A 367 -24.64 1.56 20.71
C PRO A 367 -24.85 1.51 19.19
N GLU A 368 -24.62 0.35 18.57
CA GLU A 368 -25.02 0.16 17.18
C GLU A 368 -26.54 0.00 17.11
N PRO A 369 -27.19 0.47 16.03
CA PRO A 369 -28.59 0.18 15.78
C PRO A 369 -28.83 -1.32 15.63
N THR A 370 -29.95 -1.79 16.18
CA THR A 370 -30.46 -3.14 15.96
C THR A 370 -31.57 -3.13 14.91
N PHE A 371 -31.70 -4.27 14.24
CA PHE A 371 -32.68 -4.51 13.19
C PHE A 371 -33.43 -5.80 13.46
N GLU A 372 -34.66 -5.88 12.98
CA GLU A 372 -35.44 -7.12 12.99
C GLU A 372 -35.25 -7.86 11.66
N GLN A 373 -35.31 -9.19 11.71
CA GLN A 373 -35.12 -10.06 10.53
C GLN A 373 -36.27 -9.93 9.49
N GLY A 374 -37.34 -9.22 9.85
CA GLY A 374 -38.45 -8.90 8.95
C GLY A 374 -39.27 -10.14 8.54
N PRO A 375 -40.14 -10.00 7.52
CA PRO A 375 -40.91 -11.12 6.98
C PRO A 375 -40.01 -12.13 6.27
N GLU A 376 -40.54 -13.35 6.12
CA GLU A 376 -39.86 -14.40 5.39
C GLU A 376 -39.66 -14.02 3.91
N PRO A 377 -38.48 -14.26 3.33
CA PRO A 377 -38.20 -13.89 1.94
C PRO A 377 -39.06 -14.72 0.99
N GLU A 378 -39.68 -14.04 0.02
CA GLU A 378 -40.45 -14.66 -1.07
C GLU A 378 -39.53 -15.36 -2.09
N GLY A 379 -38.33 -14.81 -2.30
CA GLY A 379 -37.33 -15.32 -3.23
C GLY A 379 -36.32 -16.31 -2.61
N ALA A 380 -35.28 -16.61 -3.39
CA ALA A 380 -34.13 -17.37 -2.90
C ALA A 380 -33.48 -16.65 -1.71
N TRP A 381 -33.01 -17.39 -0.70
CA TRP A 381 -32.60 -16.81 0.57
C TRP A 381 -31.27 -17.37 1.07
N ARG A 382 -30.46 -16.52 1.70
CA ARG A 382 -29.18 -16.93 2.29
C ARG A 382 -29.38 -17.31 3.75
N CYS A 383 -28.99 -18.52 4.10
CA CYS A 383 -29.05 -18.97 5.49
C CYS A 383 -27.97 -18.28 6.34
N ARG A 384 -28.39 -17.60 7.42
CA ARG A 384 -27.50 -16.90 8.35
C ARG A 384 -26.56 -17.86 9.07
N THR A 385 -27.07 -18.99 9.57
CA THR A 385 -26.25 -20.01 10.26
C THR A 385 -25.14 -20.55 9.34
N CYS A 386 -25.46 -20.91 8.10
CA CYS A 386 -24.46 -21.40 7.15
C CYS A 386 -23.46 -20.30 6.77
N TYR A 387 -23.93 -19.07 6.59
CA TYR A 387 -23.06 -17.96 6.20
C TYR A 387 -22.03 -17.60 7.28
N ALA A 388 -22.36 -17.70 8.56
CA ALA A 388 -21.39 -17.49 9.64
C ALA A 388 -20.22 -18.48 9.59
N GLN A 389 -20.45 -19.70 9.09
CA GLN A 389 -19.41 -20.72 8.95
C GLN A 389 -18.89 -20.84 7.51
N ARG A 390 -19.21 -19.89 6.62
CA ARG A 390 -18.94 -19.98 5.17
C ARG A 390 -17.49 -20.26 4.80
N PHE A 391 -16.52 -19.73 5.54
CA PHE A 391 -15.10 -19.97 5.25
C PHE A 391 -14.60 -21.33 5.76
N LYS A 392 -15.32 -21.94 6.72
CA LYS A 392 -15.04 -23.30 7.19
C LYS A 392 -15.70 -24.35 6.29
N THR A 393 -16.92 -24.07 5.84
CA THR A 393 -17.73 -25.01 5.04
C THR A 393 -17.64 -24.77 3.55
N MET A 394 -17.07 -23.64 3.12
CA MET A 394 -17.07 -23.14 1.74
C MET A 394 -18.46 -23.09 1.10
N HIS A 395 -19.51 -22.92 1.92
CA HIS A 395 -20.90 -22.92 1.48
C HIS A 395 -21.44 -21.48 1.29
N PHE A 396 -21.56 -21.06 0.04
CA PHE A 396 -22.05 -19.73 -0.35
C PHE A 396 -23.36 -19.75 -1.14
N LYS A 397 -23.97 -20.93 -1.34
CA LYS A 397 -25.19 -21.08 -2.14
C LYS A 397 -26.41 -20.49 -1.43
N LEU A 398 -27.37 -20.01 -2.23
CA LEU A 398 -28.68 -19.60 -1.74
C LEU A 398 -29.59 -20.83 -1.65
N ASN A 399 -30.51 -20.80 -0.70
CA ASN A 399 -31.64 -21.72 -0.67
C ASN A 399 -32.66 -21.30 -1.74
N PRO A 400 -33.28 -22.25 -2.46
CA PRO A 400 -34.32 -21.94 -3.43
C PRO A 400 -35.52 -21.20 -2.82
N ALA A 401 -36.25 -20.46 -3.66
CA ALA A 401 -37.49 -19.80 -3.24
C ALA A 401 -38.51 -20.83 -2.72
N GLY A 402 -39.26 -20.46 -1.67
CA GLY A 402 -40.29 -21.32 -1.07
C GLY A 402 -39.79 -22.45 -0.16
N THR A 403 -38.47 -22.64 0.02
CA THR A 403 -37.97 -23.66 0.95
C THR A 403 -37.99 -23.19 2.40
N ASN A 404 -38.54 -24.02 3.28
CA ASN A 404 -38.59 -23.76 4.73
C ASN A 404 -37.41 -24.35 5.51
N LYS A 405 -36.67 -25.30 4.93
CA LYS A 405 -35.43 -25.83 5.50
C LYS A 405 -34.23 -25.39 4.67
N CYS A 406 -33.12 -25.15 5.36
CA CYS A 406 -31.85 -24.87 4.72
C CYS A 406 -31.35 -26.13 3.99
N VAL A 407 -31.04 -26.01 2.69
CA VAL A 407 -30.43 -27.09 1.89
C VAL A 407 -28.90 -27.14 2.05
N GLY A 408 -28.35 -26.24 2.87
CA GLY A 408 -26.94 -26.20 3.23
C GLY A 408 -26.59 -27.09 4.42
N PRO A 409 -25.32 -27.07 4.87
CA PRO A 409 -24.81 -27.97 5.90
C PRO A 409 -25.56 -27.95 7.23
N CYS A 410 -26.25 -26.86 7.57
CA CYS A 410 -26.95 -26.81 8.86
C CYS A 410 -28.27 -27.59 8.88
N GLY A 411 -28.94 -27.79 7.74
CA GLY A 411 -30.25 -28.48 7.66
C GLY A 411 -31.41 -27.85 8.47
N LYS A 412 -31.16 -26.71 9.14
CA LYS A 412 -32.10 -26.08 10.07
C LYS A 412 -33.32 -25.50 9.38
N ASP A 413 -34.44 -25.43 10.10
CA ASP A 413 -35.62 -24.68 9.68
C ASP A 413 -35.29 -23.19 9.56
N ARG A 414 -35.91 -22.50 8.60
CA ARG A 414 -35.59 -21.12 8.20
C ARG A 414 -35.66 -20.15 9.38
N LYS A 415 -36.69 -20.27 10.23
CA LYS A 415 -36.85 -19.46 11.44
C LYS A 415 -35.77 -19.69 12.48
N GLU A 416 -35.29 -20.93 12.60
CA GLU A 416 -34.19 -21.27 13.52
C GLU A 416 -32.84 -20.83 12.94
N ALA A 417 -32.66 -20.99 11.62
CA ALA A 417 -31.40 -20.74 10.94
C ALA A 417 -31.11 -19.25 10.71
N GLY A 418 -32.18 -18.45 10.59
CA GLY A 418 -32.18 -17.07 10.15
C GLY A 418 -31.85 -16.89 8.66
N TRP A 419 -32.18 -15.72 8.13
CA TRP A 419 -31.87 -15.27 6.78
C TRP A 419 -31.23 -13.87 6.74
N SER A 420 -30.56 -13.58 5.63
CA SER A 420 -30.10 -12.23 5.27
C SER A 420 -31.26 -11.29 4.97
N ILE A 421 -31.11 -10.00 5.26
CA ILE A 421 -32.09 -8.97 4.90
C ILE A 421 -31.46 -7.90 4.00
N TRP A 422 -32.31 -7.13 3.30
CA TRP A 422 -31.88 -6.03 2.44
C TRP A 422 -32.15 -4.68 3.12
N ILE A 423 -31.12 -3.85 3.26
CA ILE A 423 -31.22 -2.52 3.87
C ILE A 423 -30.72 -1.46 2.88
N PRO A 424 -31.45 -0.36 2.64
CA PRO A 424 -30.95 0.78 1.88
C PRO A 424 -29.72 1.42 2.53
N PHE A 425 -28.73 1.85 1.75
CA PHE A 425 -27.50 2.45 2.27
C PHE A 425 -27.76 3.58 3.29
N LYS A 426 -28.73 4.45 3.01
CA LYS A 426 -29.10 5.57 3.90
C LYS A 426 -29.52 5.12 5.32
N ASP A 427 -30.05 3.90 5.45
CA ASP A 427 -30.58 3.35 6.69
C ASP A 427 -29.53 2.48 7.43
N LEU A 428 -28.36 2.27 6.83
CA LEU A 428 -27.26 1.56 7.47
C LEU A 428 -26.60 2.39 8.59
N PRO A 429 -26.08 1.74 9.65
CA PRO A 429 -25.24 2.39 10.66
C PRO A 429 -23.99 3.02 10.03
N GLN A 430 -23.45 4.06 10.67
CA GLN A 430 -22.28 4.79 10.16
C GLN A 430 -21.04 3.90 10.00
N THR A 431 -20.89 2.91 10.87
CA THR A 431 -19.84 1.88 10.79
C THR A 431 -19.94 1.07 9.49
N GLN A 432 -21.13 0.59 9.15
CA GLN A 432 -21.39 -0.16 7.92
C GLN A 432 -21.30 0.70 6.66
N LYS A 433 -21.82 1.94 6.72
CA LYS A 433 -21.63 2.94 5.64
C LYS A 433 -20.15 3.16 5.36
N SER A 434 -19.32 3.30 6.40
CA SER A 434 -17.87 3.47 6.26
C SER A 434 -17.20 2.25 5.62
N ILE A 435 -17.61 1.03 6.00
CA ILE A 435 -17.10 -0.22 5.39
C ILE A 435 -17.46 -0.29 3.91
N ILE A 436 -18.72 -0.05 3.56
CA ILE A 436 -19.19 -0.06 2.16
C ILE A 436 -18.49 1.01 1.35
N HIS A 437 -18.43 2.23 1.87
CA HIS A 437 -17.78 3.34 1.20
C HIS A 437 -16.32 3.02 0.89
N ARG A 438 -15.60 2.37 1.82
CA ARG A 438 -14.24 1.89 1.59
C ARG A 438 -14.16 0.75 0.57
N ARG A 439 -15.16 -0.13 0.53
CA ARG A 439 -15.18 -1.29 -0.39
C ARG A 439 -15.49 -0.88 -1.83
N GLU A 440 -16.44 0.03 -2.02
CA GLU A 440 -16.93 0.41 -3.35
C GLU A 440 -16.20 1.63 -3.93
N ALA A 441 -15.59 2.49 -3.12
CA ALA A 441 -14.85 3.64 -3.64
C ALA A 441 -13.59 3.24 -4.40
N PRO A 442 -13.18 4.04 -5.42
CA PRO A 442 -11.88 3.86 -6.08
C PRO A 442 -10.73 3.80 -5.08
N LYS A 443 -9.79 2.85 -5.28
CA LYS A 443 -8.67 2.61 -4.36
C LYS A 443 -7.89 3.88 -3.99
N ILE A 444 -7.66 4.80 -4.94
CA ILE A 444 -6.95 6.06 -4.65
C ILE A 444 -7.72 6.96 -3.68
N LYS A 445 -9.06 6.97 -3.72
CA LYS A 445 -9.85 7.76 -2.77
C LYS A 445 -9.66 7.24 -1.36
N ASN A 446 -9.65 5.91 -1.19
CA ASN A 446 -9.31 5.30 0.10
C ASN A 446 -7.95 5.79 0.58
N ILE A 447 -6.91 5.66 -0.25
CA ILE A 447 -5.55 6.11 0.10
C ILE A 447 -5.54 7.59 0.51
N LEU A 448 -6.16 8.48 -0.27
CA LEU A 448 -6.20 9.92 0.03
C LEU A 448 -7.00 10.22 1.30
N TRP A 449 -8.06 9.47 1.61
CA TRP A 449 -8.82 9.61 2.85
C TRP A 449 -8.05 9.20 4.11
N THR A 450 -6.91 8.50 4.00
CA THR A 450 -6.02 8.29 5.15
C THR A 450 -5.40 9.60 5.64
N LYS A 451 -5.17 10.56 4.74
CA LYS A 451 -4.66 11.91 5.06
C LYS A 451 -5.76 12.95 5.16
N TRP A 452 -6.78 12.89 4.30
CA TRP A 452 -7.89 13.86 4.27
C TRP A 452 -9.24 13.15 4.42
N PRO A 453 -9.65 12.77 5.65
CA PRO A 453 -10.85 11.96 5.86
C PRO A 453 -12.12 12.58 5.27
N GLY A 454 -12.81 11.83 4.41
CA GLY A 454 -14.07 12.25 3.80
C GLY A 454 -13.94 13.46 2.87
N ALA A 455 -12.75 13.76 2.36
CA ALA A 455 -12.54 14.82 1.38
C ALA A 455 -13.28 14.54 0.05
N GLU A 456 -13.78 15.62 -0.57
CA GLU A 456 -14.26 15.56 -1.95
C GLU A 456 -13.03 15.54 -2.88
N ILE A 457 -12.98 14.55 -3.78
CA ILE A 457 -11.83 14.32 -4.67
C ILE A 457 -12.31 14.39 -6.12
N THR A 458 -11.71 15.30 -6.88
CA THR A 458 -11.99 15.49 -8.31
C THR A 458 -10.72 15.33 -9.14
N TYR A 459 -10.89 14.88 -10.39
CA TYR A 459 -9.80 14.63 -11.34
C TYR A 459 -10.07 15.49 -12.57
N ASN A 460 -9.02 16.08 -13.15
CA ASN A 460 -9.18 16.83 -14.40
C ASN A 460 -9.26 15.91 -15.64
N ASP A 461 -8.91 14.63 -15.51
CA ASP A 461 -8.99 13.64 -16.60
C ASP A 461 -10.09 12.59 -16.34
N ASP A 462 -11.16 12.60 -17.14
CA ASP A 462 -12.28 11.63 -17.06
C ASP A 462 -11.88 10.16 -17.30
N LYS A 463 -10.62 9.89 -17.70
CA LYS A 463 -10.08 8.53 -17.90
C LYS A 463 -9.50 7.90 -16.63
N ALA A 464 -9.60 8.59 -15.50
CA ALA A 464 -8.92 8.22 -14.27
C ALA A 464 -9.58 6.98 -13.60
N PHE A 465 -8.79 5.93 -13.43
CA PHE A 465 -8.94 4.87 -12.42
C PHE A 465 -9.57 3.49 -12.73
N ASN A 466 -9.57 3.04 -13.99
CA ASN A 466 -9.56 1.59 -14.29
C ASN A 466 -8.13 0.97 -14.25
N GLY A 467 -7.12 1.76 -13.85
CA GLY A 467 -5.70 1.46 -14.06
C GLY A 467 -4.91 0.91 -12.86
N LEU A 468 -5.53 0.65 -11.71
CA LEU A 468 -4.95 -0.35 -10.81
C LEU A 468 -5.49 -1.68 -11.31
N PRO A 469 -4.63 -2.62 -11.76
CA PRO A 469 -5.12 -3.90 -12.24
C PRO A 469 -6.11 -4.46 -11.21
N PRO A 470 -7.27 -4.99 -11.64
CA PRO A 470 -7.96 -5.97 -10.82
C PRO A 470 -6.90 -7.02 -10.50
N SER A 471 -6.80 -7.41 -9.23
CA SER A 471 -6.08 -8.63 -8.88
C SER A 471 -6.68 -9.75 -9.74
N ALA A 472 -5.97 -10.13 -10.80
CA ALA A 472 -6.19 -11.39 -11.48
C ALA A 472 -5.50 -12.49 -10.67
#